data_AF-A0AAW0B7Q9-F1
#
_entry.id   AF-A0AAW0B7Q9-F1
#
_cell.length_a   1.000
_cell.length_b   1.000
_cell.length_c   1.000
_cell.angle_alpha   90.00
_cell.angle_beta   90.00
_cell.angle_gamma   90.00
#
_symmetry.space_group_name_H-M   'P 1'
#
loop_
_entity.id
_entity.type
_entity.pdbx_description
1 polymer ?
#
loop_
_entity_poly.entity_id
_entity_poly.type
_entity_poly.pdbx_seq_one_letter_code
_entity_poly.pdbx_strand_id
1 'polypeptide(L)'
;CFAVMQKHLRFNICQLPDSHLLNSEVPGLLETMESHAHVSPVLTYATRFWGAHLGDFELDDEILVFLRSFLSDKFLLWLEVLSVRQEMASAAKILRLAQKY
;
A
#
# COMPACT_ATOMS: atom_id res chain seq x y z
N CYS A 1 -0.23 -11.14 2.51
CA CYS A 1 -0.33 -9.69 2.22
C CYS A 1 -0.94 -9.38 0.84
N PHE A 2 -0.41 -9.93 -0.25
CA PHE A 2 -0.94 -9.63 -1.60
C PHE A 2 -2.43 -9.87 -1.77
N ALA A 3 -2.98 -10.99 -1.30
CA ALA A 3 -4.43 -11.25 -1.36
C ALA A 3 -5.28 -10.17 -0.65
N VAL A 4 -4.82 -9.68 0.52
CA VAL A 4 -5.50 -8.60 1.25
C VAL A 4 -5.44 -7.31 0.44
N MET A 5 -4.27 -6.93 -0.05
CA MET A 5 -4.10 -5.72 -0.84
C MET A 5 -4.90 -5.79 -2.14
N GLN A 6 -4.91 -6.93 -2.82
CA GLN A 6 -5.68 -7.15 -4.04
C GLN A 6 -7.18 -6.96 -3.83
N LYS A 7 -7.70 -7.48 -2.73
CA LYS A 7 -9.12 -7.42 -2.38
C LYS A 7 -9.56 -6.05 -1.88
N HIS A 8 -8.72 -5.37 -1.11
CA HIS A 8 -9.15 -4.21 -0.33
C HIS A 8 -8.63 -2.87 -0.86
N LEU A 9 -7.49 -2.83 -1.57
CA LEU A 9 -7.06 -1.60 -2.24
C LEU A 9 -7.98 -1.28 -3.42
N ARG A 10 -8.48 -0.06 -3.42
CA ARG A 10 -9.36 0.51 -4.45
C ARG A 10 -8.99 1.97 -4.66
N PHE A 11 -9.39 2.53 -5.79
CA PHE A 11 -9.20 3.93 -6.11
C PHE A 11 -9.80 4.84 -5.04
N ASN A 12 -9.04 5.87 -4.64
CA ASN A 12 -9.44 6.87 -3.67
C ASN A 12 -9.89 6.26 -2.32
N ILE A 13 -9.16 5.25 -1.84
CA ILE A 13 -9.48 4.59 -0.57
C ILE A 13 -9.33 5.53 0.64
N CYS A 14 -8.45 6.53 0.52
CA CYS A 14 -8.25 7.57 1.52
C CYS A 14 -9.30 8.69 1.46
N GLN A 15 -10.23 8.65 0.50
CA GLN A 15 -11.28 9.65 0.31
C GLN A 15 -10.75 11.08 0.19
N LEU A 16 -9.70 11.25 -0.61
CA LEU A 16 -9.24 12.56 -1.01
C LEU A 16 -10.40 13.31 -1.68
N PRO A 17 -10.69 14.55 -1.24
CA PRO A 17 -11.75 15.37 -1.83
C PRO A 17 -11.38 15.84 -3.24
N ASP A 18 -10.08 16.03 -3.48
CA ASP A 18 -9.53 16.48 -4.75
C ASP A 18 -8.10 15.91 -4.91
N SER A 19 -7.79 15.36 -6.09
CA SER A 19 -6.46 14.86 -6.46
C SER A 19 -5.44 15.96 -6.79
N HIS A 20 -5.90 17.20 -6.97
CA HIS A 20 -5.03 18.36 -7.22
C HIS A 20 -4.48 18.99 -5.93
N LEU A 21 -5.05 18.65 -4.79
CA LEU A 21 -4.56 19.10 -3.48
C LEU A 21 -3.45 18.18 -2.99
N LEU A 22 -2.44 18.77 -2.36
CA LEU A 22 -1.46 18.04 -1.59
C LEU A 22 -2.13 17.44 -0.35
N ASN A 23 -1.64 16.29 0.13
CA ASN A 23 -2.13 15.68 1.37
C ASN A 23 -2.07 16.66 2.56
N SER A 24 -1.09 17.56 2.60
CA SER A 24 -0.94 18.60 3.63
C SER A 24 -1.98 19.71 3.55
N GLU A 25 -2.65 19.87 2.41
CA GLU A 25 -3.70 20.87 2.19
C GLU A 25 -5.08 20.34 2.58
N VAL A 26 -5.20 19.06 2.97
CA VAL A 26 -6.45 18.43 3.42
C VAL A 26 -6.41 18.23 4.95
N PRO A 27 -7.05 19.11 5.74
CA PRO A 27 -7.03 19.02 7.20
C PRO A 27 -7.67 17.72 7.69
N GLY A 28 -7.02 17.05 8.64
CA GLY A 28 -7.57 15.85 9.27
C GLY A 28 -7.59 14.61 8.37
N LEU A 29 -6.86 14.61 7.24
CA LEU A 29 -6.88 13.52 6.27
C LEU A 29 -6.40 12.20 6.86
N LEU A 30 -5.31 12.21 7.63
CA LEU A 30 -4.77 11.00 8.25
C LEU A 30 -5.73 10.45 9.31
N GLU A 31 -6.25 11.31 10.18
CA GLU A 31 -7.22 10.95 11.22
C GLU A 31 -8.51 10.41 10.62
N THR A 32 -8.96 11.01 9.51
CA THR A 32 -10.12 10.53 8.75
C THR A 32 -9.85 9.15 8.19
N MET A 33 -8.73 8.95 7.49
CA MET A 33 -8.34 7.65 6.95
C MET A 33 -8.25 6.57 8.05
N GLU A 34 -7.65 6.87 9.20
CA GLU A 34 -7.46 5.92 10.30
C GLU A 34 -8.75 5.64 11.09
N SER A 35 -9.65 6.61 11.21
CA SER A 35 -10.96 6.44 11.85
C SER A 35 -11.98 5.76 10.94
N HIS A 36 -11.75 5.75 9.63
CA HIS A 36 -12.67 5.15 8.66
C HIS A 36 -12.45 3.63 8.53
N ALA A 37 -13.55 2.89 8.42
CA ALA A 37 -13.54 1.45 8.21
C ALA A 37 -12.97 1.02 6.83
N HIS A 38 -12.54 1.96 6.00
CA HIS A 38 -12.02 1.68 4.65
C HIS A 38 -10.61 1.15 4.65
N VAL A 39 -9.76 1.60 5.58
CA VAL A 39 -8.39 1.09 5.76
C VAL A 39 -8.33 0.27 7.03
N SER A 40 -8.68 -1.02 6.92
CA SER A 40 -8.69 -1.91 8.08
C SER A 40 -7.28 -2.10 8.68
N PRO A 41 -7.17 -2.52 9.96
CA PRO A 41 -5.87 -2.85 10.55
C PRO A 41 -5.11 -3.92 9.77
N VAL A 42 -5.83 -4.89 9.20
CA VAL A 42 -5.25 -5.96 8.37
C VAL A 42 -4.70 -5.39 7.05
N LEU A 43 -5.41 -4.45 6.42
CA LEU A 43 -4.90 -3.78 5.23
C LEU A 43 -3.67 -2.93 5.56
N THR A 44 -3.72 -2.17 6.65
CA THR A 44 -2.58 -1.39 7.14
C THR A 44 -1.34 -2.27 7.33
N TYR A 45 -1.51 -3.40 7.99
CA TYR A 45 -0.43 -4.38 8.15
C TYR A 45 0.10 -4.85 6.78
N ALA A 46 -0.79 -5.29 5.89
CA ALA A 46 -0.40 -5.78 4.58
C ALA A 46 0.36 -4.72 3.75
N THR A 47 -0.07 -3.46 3.77
CA THR A 47 0.60 -2.36 3.06
C THR A 47 2.00 -2.04 3.57
N ARG A 48 2.27 -2.30 4.86
CA ARG A 48 3.57 -2.00 5.49
C ARG A 48 4.58 -3.14 5.41
N PHE A 49 4.11 -4.39 5.53
CA PHE A 49 5.01 -5.52 5.80
C PHE A 49 5.17 -6.51 4.64
N TRP A 50 4.46 -6.34 3.51
CA TRP A 50 4.59 -7.27 2.38
C TRP A 50 6.04 -7.41 1.88
N GLY A 51 6.82 -6.33 1.89
CA GLY A 51 8.23 -6.36 1.48
C GLY A 51 9.15 -7.12 2.43
N ALA A 52 8.87 -7.12 3.74
CA ALA A 52 9.65 -7.88 4.71
C ALA A 52 9.48 -9.39 4.47
N HIS A 53 8.26 -9.83 4.17
CA HIS A 53 7.99 -11.22 3.82
C HIS A 53 8.68 -11.69 2.54
N LEU A 54 9.08 -10.78 1.64
CA LEU A 54 9.88 -11.17 0.47
C LEU A 54 11.31 -11.56 0.84
N GLY A 55 11.87 -10.97 1.90
CA GLY A 55 13.24 -11.25 2.33
C GLY A 55 13.40 -12.46 3.24
N ASP A 56 12.31 -12.90 3.87
CA ASP A 56 12.33 -13.93 4.92
C ASP A 56 12.09 -15.36 4.39
N PHE A 57 11.62 -15.51 3.15
CA PHE A 57 11.21 -16.81 2.59
C PHE A 57 11.73 -17.01 1.16
N GLU A 58 11.97 -18.28 0.77
CA GLU A 58 12.10 -18.62 -0.64
C GLU A 58 10.76 -18.35 -1.34
N LEU A 59 10.79 -17.51 -2.37
CA LEU A 59 9.59 -17.19 -3.14
C LEU A 59 9.35 -18.28 -4.17
N ASP A 60 8.13 -18.81 -4.16
CA ASP A 60 7.63 -19.67 -5.23
C ASP A 60 7.06 -18.85 -6.40
N ASP A 61 6.80 -19.54 -7.51
CA ASP A 61 6.24 -18.93 -8.72
C ASP A 61 4.89 -18.25 -8.48
N GLU A 62 4.09 -18.76 -7.54
CA GLU A 62 2.78 -18.21 -7.20
C GLU A 62 2.91 -16.83 -6.55
N ILE A 63 3.84 -16.68 -5.59
CA ILE A 63 4.11 -15.39 -4.95
C ILE A 63 4.65 -14.37 -5.96
N LEU A 64 5.48 -14.81 -6.92
CA LEU A 64 5.99 -13.94 -7.98
C LEU A 64 4.87 -13.45 -8.91
N VAL A 65 3.89 -14.31 -9.23
CA VAL A 65 2.69 -13.89 -9.98
C VAL A 65 1.90 -12.84 -9.19
N PHE A 66 1.71 -13.05 -7.89
CA PHE A 66 1.03 -12.06 -7.05
C PHE A 66 1.78 -10.74 -6.94
N LEU A 67 3.11 -10.77 -6.81
CA LEU A 67 3.94 -9.56 -6.80
C LEU A 67 3.79 -8.77 -8.11
N ARG A 68 3.87 -9.45 -9.26
CA ARG A 68 3.71 -8.82 -10.58
C ARG A 68 2.32 -8.21 -10.77
N SER A 69 1.26 -8.94 -10.43
CA SER A 69 -0.12 -8.42 -10.51
C SER A 69 -0.32 -7.24 -9.55
N PHE A 70 0.22 -7.32 -8.33
CA PHE A 70 0.15 -6.21 -7.39
C PHE A 70 0.85 -4.95 -7.94
N LEU A 71 2.07 -5.09 -8.47
CA LEU A 71 2.83 -3.97 -9.03
C LEU A 71 2.17 -3.38 -10.29
N SER A 72 1.47 -4.20 -11.07
CA SER A 72 0.69 -3.75 -12.23
C SER A 72 -0.60 -3.01 -11.81
N ASP A 73 -1.39 -3.63 -10.94
CA ASP A 73 -2.81 -3.27 -10.79
C ASP A 73 -3.08 -2.42 -9.55
N LYS A 74 -2.22 -2.53 -8.53
CA LYS A 74 -2.46 -1.98 -7.18
C LYS A 74 -1.35 -1.07 -6.70
N PHE A 75 -0.28 -0.89 -7.46
CA PHE A 75 0.89 -0.11 -7.05
C PHE A 75 0.55 1.33 -6.64
N LEU A 76 -0.18 2.06 -7.49
CA LEU A 76 -0.55 3.45 -7.19
C LEU A 76 -1.52 3.54 -6.00
N LEU A 77 -2.41 2.55 -5.86
CA LEU A 77 -3.36 2.48 -4.74
C LEU A 77 -2.65 2.22 -3.40
N TRP A 78 -1.57 1.44 -3.44
CA TRP A 78 -0.70 1.24 -2.28
C TRP A 78 0.06 2.52 -1.94
N LEU A 79 0.58 3.25 -2.94
CA LEU A 79 1.24 4.53 -2.72
C LEU A 79 0.28 5.59 -2.16
N GLU A 80 -0.99 5.60 -2.56
CA GLU A 80 -2.01 6.49 -1.98
C GLU A 80 -2.04 6.34 -0.45
N VAL A 81 -2.19 5.12 0.05
CA VAL A 81 -2.22 4.82 1.50
C VAL A 81 -0.92 5.26 2.17
N LEU A 82 0.24 4.93 1.61
CA LEU A 82 1.53 5.30 2.21
C LEU A 82 1.79 6.81 2.17
N SER A 83 1.28 7.51 1.15
CA SER A 83 1.45 8.96 1.01
C SER A 83 0.71 9.71 2.12
N VAL A 84 -0.52 9.30 2.43
CA VAL A 84 -1.33 9.90 3.51
C VAL A 84 -0.71 9.62 4.87
N ARG A 85 -0.14 8.43 5.05
CA ARG A 85 0.59 8.03 6.27
C ARG A 85 1.99 8.65 6.39
N GLN A 86 2.47 9.39 5.39
CA GLN A 86 3.84 9.91 5.32
C GLN A 86 4.92 8.80 5.37
N GLU A 87 4.61 7.64 4.82
CA GLU A 87 5.44 6.42 4.86
C GLU A 87 6.17 6.13 3.52
N MET A 88 6.28 7.12 2.63
CA MET A 88 6.89 6.95 1.31
C MET A 88 8.36 6.49 1.35
N ALA A 89 9.11 6.85 2.40
CA ALA A 89 10.47 6.35 2.61
C ALA A 89 10.51 4.82 2.82
N SER A 90 9.47 4.26 3.45
CA SER A 90 9.32 2.81 3.62
C SER A 90 8.98 2.13 2.30
N ALA A 91 8.16 2.77 1.46
CA ALA A 91 7.85 2.28 0.10
C ALA A 91 9.12 2.05 -0.71
N ALA A 92 10.04 3.02 -0.70
CA ALA A 92 11.32 2.92 -1.42
C ALA A 92 12.17 1.73 -0.92
N LYS A 93 12.20 1.47 0.38
CA LYS A 93 12.92 0.31 0.95
C LYS A 93 12.29 -1.01 0.51
N ILE A 94 10.96 -1.09 0.57
CA ILE A 94 10.20 -2.28 0.19
C ILE A 94 10.40 -2.58 -1.31
N LEU A 95 10.36 -1.57 -2.17
CA LEU A 95 10.58 -1.76 -3.62
C LEU A 95 12.00 -2.23 -3.94
N ARG A 96 13.02 -1.79 -3.20
CA ARG A 96 14.38 -2.31 -3.35
C ARG A 96 14.48 -3.79 -2.97
N LEU A 97 13.68 -4.26 -2.00
CA LEU A 97 13.61 -5.69 -1.69
C LEU A 97 12.93 -6.45 -2.82
N ALA A 98 11.86 -5.90 -3.40
CA ALA A 98 11.14 -6.49 -4.52
C ALA A 98 11.96 -6.55 -5.81
N GLN A 99 12.88 -5.61 -6.06
CA GLN A 99 13.75 -5.59 -7.25
C GLN A 99 14.62 -6.83 -7.45
N LYS A 100 14.76 -7.69 -6.43
CA LYS A 100 15.49 -8.96 -6.51
C LYS A 100 14.73 -10.03 -7.30
N TYR A 101 13.46 -9.78 -7.65
CA TYR A 101 12.51 -10.76 -8.18
C TYR A 101 11.75 -10.18 -9.38
#